data_AF-A0A166UH44-F1
#
_entry.id   AF-A0A166UH44-F1
#
_cell.length_a   1.000
_cell.length_b   1.000
_cell.length_c   1.000
_cell.angle_alpha   90.00
_cell.angle_beta   90.00
_cell.angle_gamma   90.00
#
_symmetry.space_group_name_H-M   'P 1'
#
loop_
_entity.id
_entity.type
_entity.pdbx_description
1 polymer ?
#
loop_
_entity_poly.entity_id
_entity_poly.type
_entity_poly.pdbx_seq_one_letter_code
_entity_poly.pdbx_strand_id
1 'polypeptide(L)'
;MYADLAKLLAQELKVRPASGPRCVSADRVIILEKKEMVAFLAVVEMKNEIGSGNCDPAAQASFAYAFYMAQPEMQQLLATSNCPCFLIAVAGPHIRILGAVFTDYVIVKPLTDWMQLDIDPADNAQLDRFARVLLALRTSLQSLAEHYQALKLGNTDTTFTRFFPHIRSYPVSDNGFVSFHYLEKLASSSLTKPVFKALTDKKEFIVVKFTQQYNTDAHRLLATNGLAPNLLYSGFDTGNTHGSCGSLKMVVMEFAEGKTAYDHDKELSVKQYEHVQNAVKILHDEGFVFGDLRLPNIMVDGETAKLIDFDWCAKEGTGRYPAVINDSDITWHTGVKRGGKMEKEHDDFMLLEDNMPHLLQ
;
A
#
# COMPACT_ATOMS: atom_id res chain seq x y z
N MET A 1 7.20 18.64 29.76
CA MET A 1 6.85 17.71 28.66
C MET A 1 5.79 18.29 27.72
N TYR A 2 4.49 18.39 28.10
CA TYR A 2 3.44 18.90 27.20
C TYR A 2 3.75 20.29 26.62
N ALA A 3 4.23 21.23 27.44
CA ALA A 3 4.56 22.58 26.99
C ALA A 3 5.81 22.62 26.09
N ASP A 4 6.74 21.68 26.27
CA ASP A 4 8.03 21.65 25.57
C ASP A 4 7.89 20.97 24.21
N LEU A 5 7.13 19.86 24.13
CA LEU A 5 6.79 19.21 22.86
C LEU A 5 5.95 20.17 21.98
N ALA A 6 5.01 20.90 22.58
CA ALA A 6 4.21 21.89 21.86
C ALA A 6 5.07 23.06 21.34
N LYS A 7 5.99 23.60 22.14
CA LYS A 7 6.92 24.66 21.70
C LYS A 7 7.90 24.18 20.62
N LEU A 8 8.32 22.91 20.69
CA LEU A 8 9.22 22.30 19.71
C LEU A 8 8.53 22.10 18.35
N LEU A 9 7.23 21.76 18.38
CA LEU A 9 6.43 21.42 17.20
C LEU A 9 5.61 22.62 16.66
N ALA A 10 5.50 23.73 17.40
CA ALA A 10 4.69 24.88 17.01
C ALA A 10 5.32 26.22 17.41
N GLN A 11 5.66 27.04 16.41
CA GLN A 11 5.72 28.49 16.62
C GLN A 11 4.45 29.23 16.16
N GLU A 12 3.51 28.60 15.43
CA GLU A 12 2.24 29.26 15.02
C GLU A 12 1.05 28.28 14.84
N LEU A 13 0.84 27.30 15.74
CA LEU A 13 -0.29 26.35 15.61
C LEU A 13 -1.16 26.32 16.87
N LYS A 14 -2.49 26.34 16.69
CA LYS A 14 -3.45 26.31 17.79
C LYS A 14 -3.55 24.90 18.36
N VAL A 15 -3.30 24.74 19.65
CA VAL A 15 -3.51 23.51 20.40
C VAL A 15 -4.85 23.60 21.13
N ARG A 16 -5.75 22.63 20.92
CA ARG A 16 -7.02 22.54 21.66
C ARG A 16 -7.12 21.17 22.36
N PRO A 17 -7.72 21.08 23.56
CA PRO A 17 -8.22 19.81 24.07
C PRO A 17 -9.32 19.33 23.12
N ALA A 18 -9.34 18.04 22.80
CA ALA A 18 -10.30 17.48 21.88
C ALA A 18 -11.75 17.64 22.39
N SER A 19 -12.66 18.11 21.54
CA SER A 19 -14.10 18.10 21.80
C SER A 19 -14.70 16.78 21.31
N GLY A 20 -15.34 16.01 22.20
CA GLY A 20 -16.00 14.73 21.90
C GLY A 20 -16.31 13.91 23.15
N PRO A 21 -17.06 12.80 23.05
CA PRO A 21 -17.27 11.89 24.19
C PRO A 21 -15.92 11.38 24.72
N ARG A 22 -15.78 11.27 26.06
CA ARG A 22 -14.53 10.93 26.79
C ARG A 22 -13.78 9.69 26.30
N CYS A 23 -14.42 8.82 25.52
CA CYS A 23 -13.85 7.57 25.01
C CYS A 23 -13.06 7.72 23.70
N VAL A 24 -13.15 8.88 23.01
CA VAL A 24 -12.55 9.08 21.67
C VAL A 24 -11.83 10.43 21.52
N SER A 25 -11.74 11.20 22.60
CA SER A 25 -11.04 12.48 22.63
C SER A 25 -9.53 12.25 22.81
N ALA A 26 -8.72 12.65 21.84
CA ALA A 26 -7.29 12.66 21.98
C ALA A 26 -6.83 13.60 23.10
N ASP A 27 -5.72 13.25 23.75
CA ASP A 27 -5.10 14.11 24.75
C ASP A 27 -4.79 15.50 24.16
N ARG A 28 -4.25 15.55 22.93
CA ARG A 28 -4.02 16.80 22.19
C ARG A 28 -4.18 16.62 20.69
N VAL A 29 -4.49 17.73 20.02
CA VAL A 29 -4.44 17.86 18.56
C VAL A 29 -3.66 19.11 18.17
N ILE A 30 -2.93 19.02 17.07
CA ILE A 30 -2.30 20.15 16.37
C ILE A 30 -3.12 20.38 15.11
N ILE A 31 -3.70 21.57 14.98
CA ILE A 31 -4.60 21.90 13.87
C ILE A 31 -4.16 23.16 13.13
N LEU A 32 -4.46 23.18 11.84
CA LEU A 32 -4.54 24.40 11.04
C LEU A 32 -6.01 24.81 10.94
N GLU A 33 -6.34 26.00 11.40
CA GLU A 33 -7.69 26.55 11.36
C GLU A 33 -7.73 27.73 10.38
N LYS A 34 -8.54 27.60 9.32
CA LYS A 34 -8.91 28.67 8.40
C LYS A 34 -10.40 28.97 8.57
N LYS A 35 -10.86 30.12 8.05
CA LYS A 35 -12.27 30.54 8.16
C LYS A 35 -13.29 29.46 7.72
N GLU A 36 -12.91 28.59 6.79
CA GLU A 36 -13.78 27.60 6.16
C GLU A 36 -13.30 26.15 6.37
N MET A 37 -12.23 25.93 7.16
CA MET A 37 -11.59 24.61 7.26
C MET A 37 -10.87 24.41 8.58
N VAL A 38 -10.98 23.22 9.14
CA VAL A 38 -10.05 22.71 10.15
C VAL A 38 -9.30 21.52 9.53
N ALA A 39 -7.98 21.55 9.54
CA ALA A 39 -7.13 20.44 9.13
C ALA A 39 -6.29 19.95 10.32
N PHE A 40 -6.21 18.63 10.50
CA PHE A 40 -5.46 18.01 11.59
C PHE A 40 -4.04 17.69 11.10
N LEU A 41 -3.04 18.36 11.69
CA LEU A 41 -1.64 18.14 11.39
C LEU A 41 -1.07 17.01 12.24
N ALA A 42 -1.48 16.94 13.51
CA ALA A 42 -1.13 15.83 14.40
C ALA A 42 -2.23 15.52 15.43
N VAL A 43 -2.31 14.24 15.81
CA VAL A 43 -3.08 13.73 16.95
C VAL A 43 -2.10 13.11 17.95
N VAL A 44 -2.21 13.47 19.22
CA VAL A 44 -1.27 13.05 20.26
C VAL A 44 -2.01 12.33 21.38
N GLU A 45 -1.50 11.17 21.75
CA GLU A 45 -1.98 10.36 22.87
C GLU A 45 -0.82 9.97 23.76
N MET A 46 -1.03 10.07 25.07
CA MET A 46 0.00 9.80 26.06
C MET A 46 -0.53 8.91 27.18
N LYS A 47 0.31 7.95 27.59
CA LYS A 47 0.06 7.08 28.72
C LYS A 47 1.25 7.10 29.67
N ASN A 48 0.97 6.86 30.95
CA ASN A 48 2.01 6.86 31.98
C ASN A 48 3.05 5.76 31.75
N GLU A 49 2.60 4.60 31.24
CA GLU A 49 3.44 3.47 30.83
C GLU A 49 2.78 2.66 29.69
N ILE A 50 3.57 1.79 29.05
CA ILE A 50 3.04 0.78 28.12
C ILE A 50 2.05 -0.12 28.88
N GLY A 51 0.85 -0.32 28.31
CA GLY A 51 -0.22 -1.09 28.94
C GLY A 51 -1.00 -0.34 30.03
N SER A 52 -0.66 0.93 30.31
CA SER A 52 -1.47 1.78 31.19
C SER A 52 -2.57 2.50 30.41
N GLY A 53 -3.74 2.68 31.05
CA GLY A 53 -4.96 3.08 30.35
C GLY A 53 -5.50 1.91 29.52
N ASN A 54 -6.81 1.74 29.45
CA ASN A 54 -7.44 0.57 28.85
C ASN A 54 -7.22 0.40 27.33
N CYS A 55 -6.33 1.19 26.72
CA CYS A 55 -6.01 1.19 25.30
C CYS A 55 -4.55 1.62 25.07
N ASP A 56 -3.90 0.99 24.09
CA ASP A 56 -2.59 1.42 23.58
C ASP A 56 -2.69 2.83 22.98
N PRO A 57 -1.74 3.76 23.26
CA PRO A 57 -1.83 5.14 22.78
C PRO A 57 -1.76 5.27 21.26
N ALA A 58 -1.05 4.39 20.54
CA ALA A 58 -1.02 4.45 19.07
C ALA A 58 -2.37 4.01 18.48
N ALA A 59 -2.97 2.95 19.04
CA ALA A 59 -4.33 2.53 18.69
C ALA A 59 -5.35 3.64 19.00
N GLN A 60 -5.28 4.23 20.19
CA GLN A 60 -6.19 5.32 20.59
C GLN A 60 -6.06 6.54 19.67
N ALA A 61 -4.84 6.94 19.29
CA ALA A 61 -4.62 8.06 18.38
C ALA A 61 -5.20 7.77 16.99
N SER A 62 -5.11 6.50 16.55
CA SER A 62 -5.70 6.05 15.29
C SER A 62 -7.22 6.15 15.31
N PHE A 63 -7.86 5.75 16.41
CA PHE A 63 -9.32 5.89 16.59
C PHE A 63 -9.76 7.35 16.70
N ALA A 64 -9.00 8.18 17.41
CA ALA A 64 -9.27 9.61 17.49
C ALA A 64 -9.19 10.29 16.11
N TYR A 65 -8.15 10.01 15.33
CA TYR A 65 -8.06 10.48 13.94
C TYR A 65 -9.25 10.01 13.09
N ALA A 66 -9.59 8.73 13.15
CA ALA A 66 -10.74 8.18 12.43
C ALA A 66 -12.05 8.90 12.80
N PHE A 67 -12.26 9.14 14.10
CA PHE A 67 -13.41 9.87 14.61
C PHE A 67 -13.45 11.31 14.12
N TYR A 68 -12.32 12.03 14.12
CA TYR A 68 -12.27 13.40 13.61
C TYR A 68 -12.57 13.47 12.12
N MET A 69 -12.01 12.57 11.32
CA MET A 69 -12.27 12.53 9.88
C MET A 69 -13.71 12.15 9.54
N ALA A 70 -14.39 11.41 10.42
CA ALA A 70 -15.79 11.04 10.24
C ALA A 70 -16.79 12.17 10.53
N GLN A 71 -16.34 13.33 11.04
CA GLN A 71 -17.24 14.43 11.37
C GLN A 71 -17.77 15.13 10.09
N PRO A 72 -19.05 15.57 10.06
CA PRO A 72 -19.65 16.21 8.88
C PRO A 72 -18.86 17.42 8.35
N GLU A 73 -18.22 18.17 9.23
CA GLU A 73 -17.43 19.36 8.89
C GLU A 73 -16.19 19.01 8.05
N MET A 74 -15.72 17.76 8.08
CA MET A 74 -14.56 17.31 7.33
C MET A 74 -14.89 16.96 5.87
N GLN A 75 -16.16 16.88 5.48
CA GLN A 75 -16.57 16.43 4.14
C GLN A 75 -15.95 17.26 3.01
N GLN A 76 -15.87 18.59 3.18
CA GLN A 76 -15.29 19.48 2.17
C GLN A 76 -13.79 19.25 2.00
N LEU A 77 -13.07 19.01 3.10
CA LEU A 77 -11.64 18.70 3.05
C LEU A 77 -11.40 17.33 2.42
N LEU A 78 -12.16 16.31 2.84
CA LEU A 78 -12.09 14.97 2.29
C LEU A 78 -12.40 14.92 0.80
N ALA A 79 -13.25 15.81 0.29
CA ALA A 79 -13.51 15.89 -1.16
C ALA A 79 -12.27 16.28 -1.98
N THR A 80 -11.23 16.86 -1.37
CA THR A 80 -10.05 17.40 -2.05
C THR A 80 -8.71 16.84 -1.56
N SER A 81 -8.69 16.11 -0.45
CA SER A 81 -7.48 15.58 0.18
C SER A 81 -7.76 14.23 0.85
N ASN A 82 -6.74 13.39 0.97
CA ASN A 82 -6.75 12.21 1.84
C ASN A 82 -6.41 12.54 3.30
N CYS A 83 -6.40 13.82 3.66
CA CYS A 83 -6.21 14.32 5.02
C CYS A 83 -4.99 13.71 5.74
N PRO A 84 -3.77 13.81 5.18
CA PRO A 84 -2.59 13.27 5.84
C PRO A 84 -2.37 13.90 7.22
N CYS A 85 -2.07 13.08 8.21
CA CYS A 85 -1.93 13.48 9.61
C CYS A 85 -0.84 12.67 10.31
N PHE A 86 -0.07 13.30 11.19
CA PHE A 86 0.84 12.58 12.09
C PHE A 86 0.09 12.08 13.33
N LEU A 87 0.37 10.85 13.76
CA LEU A 87 -0.06 10.37 15.06
C LEU A 87 1.16 10.22 15.96
N ILE A 88 1.11 10.79 17.15
CA ILE A 88 2.22 10.78 18.10
C ILE A 88 1.73 10.03 19.34
N ALA A 89 2.30 8.85 19.57
CA ALA A 89 2.00 8.03 20.73
C ALA A 89 3.16 8.10 21.73
N VAL A 90 2.84 8.38 22.99
CA VAL A 90 3.81 8.38 24.10
C VAL A 90 3.35 7.38 25.17
N ALA A 91 4.26 6.53 25.64
CA ALA A 91 3.99 5.58 26.71
C ALA A 91 5.23 5.48 27.62
N GLY A 92 5.13 6.05 28.83
CA GLY A 92 6.28 6.15 29.73
C GLY A 92 7.45 6.86 29.07
N PRO A 93 8.67 6.27 29.06
CA PRO A 93 9.82 6.85 28.38
C PRO A 93 9.86 6.51 26.88
N HIS A 94 8.76 6.09 26.25
CA HIS A 94 8.76 5.71 24.83
C HIS A 94 7.91 6.66 24.00
N ILE A 95 8.37 6.96 22.78
CA ILE A 95 7.62 7.70 21.77
C ILE A 95 7.60 6.94 20.45
N ARG A 96 6.48 7.05 19.74
CA ARG A 96 6.33 6.51 18.38
C ARG A 96 5.58 7.50 17.51
N ILE A 97 6.06 7.67 16.27
CA ILE A 97 5.44 8.50 15.26
C ILE A 97 4.83 7.60 14.18
N LEU A 98 3.56 7.85 13.86
CA LEU A 98 2.83 7.21 12.78
C LEU A 98 2.32 8.27 11.80
N GLY A 99 2.04 7.84 10.58
CA GLY A 99 1.33 8.62 9.58
C GLY A 99 -0.05 8.00 9.34
N ALA A 100 -1.05 8.85 9.18
CA ALA A 100 -2.43 8.48 8.88
C ALA A 100 -2.92 9.20 7.63
N VAL A 101 -3.71 8.50 6.82
CA VAL A 101 -4.50 9.08 5.73
C VAL A 101 -5.90 8.46 5.73
N PHE A 102 -6.85 9.17 5.14
CA PHE A 102 -8.23 8.75 4.98
C PHE A 102 -8.55 8.54 3.50
N THR A 103 -8.80 7.30 3.12
CA THR A 103 -9.23 6.91 1.76
C THR A 103 -10.73 6.55 1.78
N ASP A 104 -11.05 5.31 1.42
CA ASP A 104 -12.25 4.54 1.74
C ASP A 104 -12.23 3.99 3.18
N TYR A 105 -11.04 3.89 3.79
CA TYR A 105 -10.81 3.55 5.19
C TYR A 105 -9.61 4.32 5.72
N VAL A 106 -9.36 4.21 7.02
CA VAL A 106 -8.20 4.85 7.65
C VAL A 106 -6.99 3.94 7.47
N ILE A 107 -5.93 4.47 6.84
CA ILE A 107 -4.64 3.81 6.73
C ILE A 107 -3.70 4.45 7.73
N VAL A 108 -3.25 3.69 8.72
CA VAL A 108 -2.20 4.11 9.66
C VAL A 108 -0.96 3.25 9.45
N LYS A 109 0.20 3.89 9.33
CA LYS A 109 1.49 3.21 9.25
C LYS A 109 2.50 3.83 10.20
N PRO A 110 3.29 3.02 10.91
CA PRO A 110 4.38 3.54 11.71
C PRO A 110 5.45 4.15 10.81
N LEU A 111 5.88 5.37 11.14
CA LEU A 111 7.01 6.04 10.52
C LEU A 111 8.29 5.81 11.33
N THR A 112 8.14 5.50 12.61
CA THR A 112 9.21 5.06 13.51
C THR A 112 8.82 3.80 14.26
N ASP A 113 9.81 3.11 14.79
CA ASP A 113 9.69 2.21 15.93
C ASP A 113 9.37 2.98 17.22
N TRP A 114 9.19 2.25 18.32
CA TRP A 114 9.14 2.83 19.66
C TRP A 114 10.54 3.26 20.06
N MET A 115 10.78 4.57 20.08
CA MET A 115 12.05 5.16 20.48
C MET A 115 12.03 5.47 21.97
N GLN A 116 13.12 5.12 22.64
CA GLN A 116 13.35 5.41 24.05
C GLN A 116 13.78 6.87 24.24
N LEU A 117 13.24 7.53 25.28
CA LEU A 117 13.42 8.94 25.63
C LEU A 117 14.41 9.15 26.79
N ASP A 118 14.58 8.16 27.67
CA ASP A 118 15.61 8.14 28.71
C ASP A 118 16.97 7.73 28.11
N ILE A 119 17.44 8.57 27.18
CA ILE A 119 18.69 8.36 26.46
C ILE A 119 19.86 8.67 27.40
N ASP A 120 20.84 7.76 27.46
CA ASP A 120 22.12 8.03 28.12
C ASP A 120 22.82 9.21 27.41
N PRO A 121 23.14 10.32 28.10
CA PRO A 121 23.85 11.44 27.50
C PRO A 121 25.20 11.07 26.85
N ALA A 122 25.79 9.93 27.22
CA ALA A 122 27.00 9.41 26.58
C ALA A 122 26.74 8.69 25.24
N ASP A 123 25.50 8.27 24.96
CA ASP A 123 25.11 7.64 23.69
C ASP A 123 24.75 8.70 22.64
N ASN A 124 25.80 9.25 22.02
CA ASN A 124 25.66 10.23 20.95
C ASN A 124 24.85 9.69 19.75
N ALA A 125 24.90 8.38 19.45
CA ALA A 125 24.23 7.82 18.30
C ALA A 125 22.71 7.80 18.51
N GLN A 126 22.26 7.41 19.71
CA GLN A 126 20.85 7.44 20.08
C GLN A 126 20.32 8.88 20.17
N LEU A 127 21.10 9.79 20.76
CA LEU A 127 20.78 11.22 20.80
C LEU A 127 20.62 11.80 19.38
N ASP A 128 21.58 11.55 18.49
CA ASP A 128 21.56 12.04 17.11
C ASP A 128 20.38 11.45 16.32
N ARG A 129 20.05 10.19 16.54
CA ARG A 129 18.88 9.55 15.93
C ARG A 129 17.60 10.25 16.40
N PHE A 130 17.44 10.44 17.70
CA PHE A 130 16.26 11.08 18.28
C PHE A 130 16.10 12.53 17.81
N ALA A 131 17.19 13.32 17.86
CA ALA A 131 17.21 14.70 17.39
C ALA A 131 16.83 14.81 15.90
N ARG A 132 17.37 13.91 15.05
CA ARG A 132 17.02 13.86 13.62
C ARG A 132 15.54 13.56 13.39
N VAL A 133 14.96 12.64 14.15
CA VAL A 133 13.53 12.32 14.03
C VAL A 133 12.64 13.48 14.47
N LEU A 134 12.97 14.15 15.59
CA LEU A 134 12.22 15.33 16.03
C LEU A 134 12.32 16.49 15.04
N LEU A 135 13.51 16.72 14.48
CA LEU A 135 13.71 17.72 13.45
C LEU A 135 12.89 17.39 12.19
N ALA A 136 12.95 16.13 11.74
CA ALA A 136 12.16 15.66 10.61
C ALA A 136 10.66 15.84 10.84
N LEU A 137 10.15 15.45 12.01
CA LEU A 137 8.75 15.64 12.38
C LEU A 137 8.35 17.12 12.34
N ARG A 138 9.18 18.01 12.90
CA ARG A 138 8.93 19.46 12.87
C ARG A 138 8.85 19.98 11.43
N THR A 139 9.83 19.65 10.60
CA THR A 139 9.86 20.06 9.19
C THR A 139 8.67 19.48 8.41
N SER A 140 8.30 18.23 8.66
CA SER A 140 7.14 17.61 8.02
C SER A 140 5.82 18.22 8.46
N LEU A 141 5.65 18.62 9.72
CA LEU A 141 4.46 19.33 10.18
C LEU A 141 4.33 20.71 9.51
N GLN A 142 5.45 21.43 9.32
CA GLN A 142 5.47 22.69 8.58
C GLN A 142 5.07 22.49 7.12
N SER A 143 5.71 21.53 6.44
CA SER A 143 5.37 21.18 5.06
C SER A 143 3.92 20.73 4.89
N LEU A 144 3.39 19.97 5.86
CA LEU A 144 1.99 19.56 5.88
C LEU A 144 1.04 20.75 6.08
N ALA A 145 1.40 21.70 6.94
CA ALA A 145 0.64 22.94 7.11
C ALA A 145 0.62 23.75 5.81
N GLU A 146 1.75 23.92 5.14
CA GLU A 146 1.86 24.56 3.82
C GLU A 146 1.01 23.85 2.76
N HIS A 147 1.02 22.52 2.75
CA HIS A 147 0.17 21.71 1.87
C HIS A 147 -1.32 22.04 2.08
N TYR A 148 -1.82 21.97 3.31
CA TYR A 148 -3.20 22.34 3.62
C TYR A 148 -3.49 23.83 3.35
N GLN A 149 -2.49 24.69 3.47
CA GLN A 149 -2.63 26.10 3.12
C GLN A 149 -2.83 26.31 1.62
N ALA A 150 -2.18 25.50 0.78
CA ALA A 150 -2.27 25.57 -0.67
C ALA A 150 -3.53 24.90 -1.26
N LEU A 151 -4.26 24.09 -0.47
CA LEU A 151 -5.48 23.43 -0.94
C LEU A 151 -6.57 24.44 -1.32
N LYS A 152 -7.16 24.21 -2.50
CA LYS A 152 -8.34 24.92 -2.99
C LYS A 152 -9.58 24.05 -2.76
N LEU A 153 -10.35 24.41 -1.75
CA LEU A 153 -11.62 23.73 -1.44
C LEU A 153 -12.66 23.99 -2.54
N GLY A 154 -13.51 22.99 -2.81
CA GLY A 154 -14.70 23.16 -3.65
C GLY A 154 -14.54 22.88 -5.15
N ASN A 155 -13.38 22.43 -5.63
CA ASN A 155 -13.26 21.97 -7.02
C ASN A 155 -13.64 20.48 -7.12
N THR A 156 -14.92 20.21 -7.30
CA THR A 156 -15.51 18.85 -7.38
C THR A 156 -15.00 18.00 -8.54
N ASP A 157 -14.31 18.57 -9.52
CA ASP A 157 -13.60 17.80 -10.57
C ASP A 157 -12.39 17.01 -10.04
N THR A 158 -11.98 17.24 -8.78
CA THR A 158 -10.87 16.51 -8.12
C THR A 158 -11.32 15.30 -7.28
N THR A 159 -12.57 14.86 -7.47
CA THR A 159 -13.36 13.94 -6.62
C THR A 159 -12.71 12.59 -6.28
N PHE A 160 -11.60 12.24 -6.92
CA PHE A 160 -10.95 10.93 -6.74
C PHE A 160 -9.50 10.97 -6.28
N THR A 161 -8.92 12.15 -6.02
CA THR A 161 -7.50 12.25 -5.66
C THR A 161 -7.16 11.53 -4.36
N ARG A 162 -8.07 11.53 -3.37
CA ARG A 162 -7.80 10.92 -2.06
C ARG A 162 -7.65 9.40 -2.08
N PHE A 163 -8.23 8.71 -3.08
CA PHE A 163 -8.24 7.26 -3.16
C PHE A 163 -7.02 6.69 -3.88
N PHE A 164 -6.22 7.55 -4.50
CA PHE A 164 -5.16 7.14 -5.38
C PHE A 164 -3.79 7.60 -4.89
N PRO A 165 -2.72 6.84 -5.18
CA PRO A 165 -1.35 7.28 -4.93
C PRO A 165 -1.04 8.61 -5.61
N HIS A 166 -0.07 9.34 -5.05
CA HIS A 166 0.39 10.61 -5.62
C HIS A 166 1.19 10.43 -6.91
N ILE A 167 1.82 9.27 -7.11
CA ILE A 167 2.63 8.94 -8.28
C ILE A 167 1.73 8.77 -9.51
N ARG A 168 2.01 9.54 -10.56
CA ARG A 168 1.19 9.67 -11.78
C ARG A 168 2.00 9.60 -13.07
N SER A 169 3.23 9.10 -13.00
CA SER A 169 4.05 8.86 -14.18
C SER A 169 5.04 7.72 -13.94
N TYR A 170 5.58 7.16 -15.03
CA TYR A 170 6.69 6.21 -14.99
C TYR A 170 7.71 6.53 -16.08
N PRO A 171 9.01 6.23 -15.87
CA PRO A 171 10.06 6.52 -16.83
C PRO A 171 10.04 5.57 -18.03
N VAL A 172 10.51 6.07 -19.17
CA VAL A 172 10.73 5.33 -20.43
C VAL A 172 12.20 5.49 -20.85
N SER A 173 12.72 4.56 -21.65
CA SER A 173 14.13 4.31 -21.98
C SER A 173 14.99 5.49 -22.48
N ASP A 174 14.44 6.68 -22.70
CA ASP A 174 15.13 7.84 -23.27
C ASP A 174 14.94 9.13 -22.44
N ASN A 175 15.00 9.03 -21.11
CA ASN A 175 14.75 10.15 -20.18
C ASN A 175 13.33 10.77 -20.27
N GLY A 176 12.41 10.12 -21.00
CA GLY A 176 11.01 10.50 -21.09
C GLY A 176 10.17 9.88 -19.97
N PHE A 177 8.99 10.46 -19.75
CA PHE A 177 8.00 9.94 -18.81
C PHE A 177 6.66 9.73 -19.52
N VAL A 178 5.95 8.68 -19.13
CA VAL A 178 4.55 8.50 -19.48
C VAL A 178 3.72 8.89 -18.27
N SER A 179 3.02 10.00 -18.40
CA SER A 179 2.02 10.45 -17.43
C SER A 179 0.71 9.68 -17.61
N PHE A 180 0.00 9.53 -16.50
CA PHE A 180 -1.29 8.85 -16.47
C PHE A 180 -2.19 9.40 -15.37
N HIS A 181 -3.49 9.16 -15.50
CA HIS A 181 -4.45 9.41 -14.45
C HIS A 181 -5.15 8.11 -14.03
N TYR A 182 -5.26 7.91 -12.72
CA TYR A 182 -6.01 6.80 -12.16
C TYR A 182 -7.50 6.92 -12.45
N LEU A 183 -8.14 5.79 -12.69
CA LEU A 183 -9.56 5.67 -12.95
C LEU A 183 -10.27 4.96 -11.80
N GLU A 184 -9.74 3.82 -11.37
CA GLU A 184 -10.35 2.99 -10.33
C GLU A 184 -9.31 2.06 -9.67
N LYS A 185 -9.67 1.55 -8.49
CA LYS A 185 -8.92 0.48 -7.81
C LYS A 185 -9.51 -0.86 -8.24
N LEU A 186 -8.70 -1.71 -8.86
CA LEU A 186 -9.15 -2.99 -9.43
C LEU A 186 -9.45 -4.04 -8.37
N ALA A 187 -8.62 -4.13 -7.32
CA ALA A 187 -8.85 -5.03 -6.18
C ALA A 187 -9.64 -4.31 -5.08
N SER A 188 -10.82 -3.79 -5.39
CA SER A 188 -11.60 -2.92 -4.47
C SER A 188 -11.93 -3.60 -3.13
N SER A 189 -12.19 -4.91 -3.12
CA SER A 189 -12.42 -5.71 -1.91
C SER A 189 -11.17 -5.94 -1.06
N SER A 190 -9.98 -5.76 -1.62
CA SER A 190 -8.72 -5.92 -0.90
C SER A 190 -8.26 -4.61 -0.30
N LEU A 191 -8.18 -4.54 1.03
CA LEU A 191 -7.61 -3.39 1.73
C LEU A 191 -6.08 -3.26 1.56
N THR A 192 -5.41 -4.30 1.07
CA THR A 192 -3.93 -4.36 1.11
C THR A 192 -3.28 -4.43 -0.26
N LYS A 193 -4.04 -4.67 -1.34
CA LYS A 193 -3.51 -4.72 -2.71
C LYS A 193 -3.68 -3.36 -3.42
N PRO A 194 -2.62 -2.53 -3.54
CA PRO A 194 -2.67 -1.26 -4.26
C PRO A 194 -2.50 -1.49 -5.76
N VAL A 195 -3.57 -1.98 -6.41
CA VAL A 195 -3.64 -2.24 -7.85
C VAL A 195 -4.72 -1.35 -8.45
N PHE A 196 -4.34 -0.55 -9.44
CA PHE A 196 -5.20 0.50 -10.00
C PHE A 196 -5.23 0.43 -11.52
N LYS A 197 -6.39 0.71 -12.10
CA LYS A 197 -6.52 1.00 -13.53
C LYS A 197 -6.23 2.48 -13.75
N ALA A 198 -5.46 2.79 -14.79
CA ALA A 198 -5.16 4.15 -15.19
C ALA A 198 -5.22 4.31 -16.70
N LEU A 199 -5.36 5.55 -17.17
CA LEU A 199 -5.31 5.93 -18.58
C LEU A 199 -4.10 6.83 -18.80
N THR A 200 -3.27 6.47 -19.77
CA THR A 200 -2.11 7.28 -20.17
C THR A 200 -2.55 8.50 -20.98
N ASP A 201 -1.69 9.51 -21.08
CA ASP A 201 -1.93 10.66 -21.97
C ASP A 201 -2.08 10.25 -23.45
N LYS A 202 -1.52 9.09 -23.82
CA LYS A 202 -1.66 8.45 -25.14
C LYS A 202 -2.96 7.68 -25.33
N LYS A 203 -3.87 7.73 -24.34
CA LYS A 203 -5.18 7.05 -24.35
C LYS A 203 -5.10 5.51 -24.30
N GLU A 204 -4.08 4.98 -23.63
CA GLU A 204 -3.91 3.55 -23.41
C GLU A 204 -4.30 3.19 -21.97
N PHE A 205 -5.08 2.13 -21.80
CA PHE A 205 -5.39 1.60 -20.47
C PHE A 205 -4.22 0.79 -19.94
N ILE A 206 -3.84 1.07 -18.69
CA ILE A 206 -2.75 0.40 -17.99
C ILE A 206 -3.20 -0.03 -16.60
N VAL A 207 -2.49 -1.03 -16.05
CA VAL A 207 -2.53 -1.39 -14.64
C VAL A 207 -1.29 -0.84 -13.96
N VAL A 208 -1.49 -0.13 -12.85
CA VAL A 208 -0.43 0.36 -11.97
C VAL A 208 -0.53 -0.37 -10.64
N LYS A 209 0.50 -1.12 -10.29
CA LYS A 209 0.60 -1.92 -9.06
C LYS A 209 1.79 -1.46 -8.22
N PHE A 210 1.60 -1.40 -6.92
CA PHE A 210 2.67 -1.21 -5.95
C PHE A 210 2.86 -2.46 -5.11
N THR A 211 4.07 -3.03 -5.07
CA THR A 211 4.31 -4.28 -4.34
C THR A 211 5.73 -4.33 -3.81
N GLN A 212 5.97 -5.09 -2.74
CA GLN A 212 7.31 -5.22 -2.14
C GLN A 212 8.23 -6.11 -2.99
N GLN A 213 7.67 -7.13 -3.63
CA GLN A 213 8.41 -8.12 -4.41
C GLN A 213 7.70 -8.34 -5.73
N TYR A 214 8.50 -8.47 -6.79
CA TYR A 214 7.97 -8.69 -8.13
C TYR A 214 9.00 -9.34 -9.04
N ASN A 215 8.62 -10.44 -9.68
CA ASN A 215 9.49 -11.09 -10.65
C ASN A 215 9.31 -10.51 -12.05
N THR A 216 10.13 -9.51 -12.36
CA THR A 216 10.13 -8.82 -13.65
C THR A 216 10.50 -9.75 -14.81
N ASP A 217 11.47 -10.65 -14.59
CA ASP A 217 12.01 -11.49 -15.65
C ASP A 217 11.01 -12.58 -16.05
N ALA A 218 10.38 -13.23 -15.07
CA ALA A 218 9.31 -14.21 -15.31
C ALA A 218 8.09 -13.58 -16.00
N HIS A 219 7.70 -12.36 -15.60
CA HIS A 219 6.62 -11.65 -16.28
C HIS A 219 6.99 -11.35 -17.74
N ARG A 220 8.17 -10.79 -18.02
CA ARG A 220 8.61 -10.50 -19.41
C ARG A 220 8.70 -11.76 -20.26
N LEU A 221 9.15 -12.87 -19.68
CA LEU A 221 9.22 -14.17 -20.34
C LEU A 221 7.84 -14.61 -20.83
N LEU A 222 6.82 -14.59 -19.96
CA LEU A 222 5.45 -14.97 -20.36
C LEU A 222 4.81 -13.94 -21.29
N ALA A 223 5.05 -12.65 -21.08
CA ALA A 223 4.53 -11.60 -21.94
C ALA A 223 5.02 -11.74 -23.39
N THR A 224 6.30 -12.07 -23.58
CA THR A 224 6.89 -12.30 -24.92
C THR A 224 6.29 -13.53 -25.61
N ASN A 225 5.76 -14.48 -24.85
CA ASN A 225 5.03 -15.65 -25.35
C ASN A 225 3.51 -15.42 -25.44
N GLY A 226 3.01 -14.21 -25.17
CA GLY A 226 1.58 -13.89 -25.20
C GLY A 226 0.76 -14.44 -24.03
N LEU A 227 1.40 -14.97 -22.99
CA LEU A 227 0.78 -15.64 -21.84
C LEU A 227 0.71 -14.78 -20.58
N ALA A 228 1.13 -13.52 -20.69
CA ALA A 228 0.94 -12.46 -19.69
C ALA A 228 0.69 -11.13 -20.42
N PRO A 229 0.10 -10.12 -19.75
CA PRO A 229 0.03 -8.76 -20.30
C PRO A 229 1.43 -8.19 -20.57
N ASN A 230 1.54 -7.21 -21.48
CA ASN A 230 2.84 -6.59 -21.71
C ASN A 230 3.30 -5.79 -20.49
N LEU A 231 4.52 -6.06 -20.00
CA LEU A 231 5.12 -5.30 -18.91
C LEU A 231 5.74 -4.00 -19.44
N LEU A 232 5.19 -2.86 -19.03
CA LEU A 232 5.59 -1.53 -19.49
C LEU A 232 6.69 -0.92 -18.62
N TYR A 233 6.62 -1.11 -17.30
CA TYR A 233 7.62 -0.62 -16.35
C TYR A 233 7.68 -1.50 -15.10
N SER A 234 8.87 -1.67 -14.55
CA SER A 234 9.06 -2.33 -13.26
C SER A 234 10.32 -1.81 -12.59
N GLY A 235 10.16 -1.04 -11.52
CA GLY A 235 11.30 -0.42 -10.86
C GLY A 235 10.94 0.17 -9.50
N PHE A 236 11.96 0.36 -8.67
CA PHE A 236 11.83 1.24 -7.52
C PHE A 236 11.84 2.67 -8.02
N ASP A 237 11.03 3.51 -7.39
CA ASP A 237 11.07 4.94 -7.66
C ASP A 237 12.45 5.48 -7.22
N THR A 238 13.29 5.81 -8.19
CA THR A 238 14.68 6.27 -8.00
C THR A 238 14.77 7.79 -7.88
N GLY A 239 13.72 8.43 -7.36
CA GLY A 239 13.74 9.84 -6.93
C GLY A 239 13.67 10.87 -8.06
N ASN A 240 13.46 10.44 -9.31
CA ASN A 240 13.33 11.34 -10.46
C ASN A 240 11.86 11.63 -10.84
N THR A 241 10.88 11.05 -10.15
CA THR A 241 9.44 11.28 -10.36
C THR A 241 8.75 11.66 -9.06
N HIS A 242 8.63 12.96 -8.74
CA HIS A 242 7.71 13.52 -7.73
C HIS A 242 7.35 12.64 -6.49
N GLY A 243 8.30 11.91 -5.90
CA GLY A 243 8.03 10.97 -4.83
C GLY A 243 9.08 9.85 -4.73
N SER A 244 9.00 9.06 -3.66
CA SER A 244 9.63 7.75 -3.56
C SER A 244 8.58 6.82 -2.96
N CYS A 245 8.38 5.65 -3.55
CA CYS A 245 7.50 4.61 -3.03
C CYS A 245 8.04 3.89 -1.77
N GLY A 246 9.10 4.42 -1.14
CA GLY A 246 9.81 3.76 -0.06
C GLY A 246 10.36 2.41 -0.54
N SER A 247 9.99 1.34 0.15
CA SER A 247 10.40 -0.03 -0.19
C SER A 247 9.48 -0.73 -1.21
N LEU A 248 8.48 -0.03 -1.77
CA LEU A 248 7.58 -0.61 -2.78
C LEU A 248 8.14 -0.39 -4.19
N LYS A 249 8.08 -1.45 -4.98
CA LYS A 249 8.30 -1.42 -6.42
C LYS A 249 7.01 -0.99 -7.11
N MET A 250 7.14 -0.07 -8.07
CA MET A 250 6.06 0.26 -8.99
C MET A 250 6.16 -0.64 -10.21
N VAL A 251 5.03 -1.24 -10.58
CA VAL A 251 4.88 -2.11 -11.73
C VAL A 251 3.76 -1.57 -12.60
N VAL A 252 4.06 -1.31 -13.86
CA VAL A 252 3.08 -0.86 -14.86
C VAL A 252 3.03 -1.90 -15.97
N MET A 253 1.83 -2.33 -16.32
CA MET A 253 1.58 -3.29 -17.38
C MET A 253 0.35 -2.88 -18.19
N GLU A 254 0.20 -3.48 -19.36
CA GLU A 254 -1.01 -3.37 -20.17
C GLU A 254 -2.25 -3.82 -19.37
N PHE A 255 -3.36 -3.11 -19.57
CA PHE A 255 -4.64 -3.58 -19.08
C PHE A 255 -5.14 -4.75 -19.94
N ALA A 256 -5.21 -5.95 -19.35
CA ALA A 256 -5.86 -7.08 -20.00
C ALA A 256 -7.37 -6.96 -19.87
N GLU A 257 -8.07 -6.97 -21.01
CA GLU A 257 -9.52 -7.10 -21.06
C GLU A 257 -9.96 -8.47 -20.52
N GLY A 258 -11.25 -8.58 -20.18
CA GLY A 258 -11.84 -9.81 -19.67
C GLY A 258 -12.06 -9.81 -18.15
N LYS A 259 -12.09 -11.01 -17.56
CA LYS A 259 -12.34 -11.23 -16.13
C LYS A 259 -11.35 -12.24 -15.58
N THR A 260 -11.17 -12.29 -14.26
CA THR A 260 -10.43 -13.41 -13.68
C THR A 260 -11.22 -14.71 -13.87
N ALA A 261 -10.54 -15.84 -13.97
CA ALA A 261 -11.20 -17.15 -14.03
C ALA A 261 -12.09 -17.40 -12.79
N TYR A 262 -11.77 -16.76 -11.66
CA TYR A 262 -12.62 -16.81 -10.47
C TYR A 262 -13.97 -16.07 -10.64
N ASP A 263 -13.98 -14.96 -11.39
CA ASP A 263 -15.15 -14.09 -11.57
C ASP A 263 -15.99 -14.38 -12.83
N HIS A 264 -15.44 -15.13 -13.79
CA HIS A 264 -16.14 -15.48 -15.05
C HIS A 264 -16.96 -16.75 -14.90
N ASP A 265 -16.29 -17.90 -14.95
CA ASP A 265 -16.77 -19.26 -14.74
C ASP A 265 -15.58 -20.00 -14.14
N LYS A 266 -15.75 -20.63 -12.97
CA LYS A 266 -14.65 -21.25 -12.23
C LYS A 266 -14.00 -22.44 -12.95
N GLU A 267 -14.54 -22.80 -14.12
CA GLU A 267 -14.11 -23.89 -14.97
C GLU A 267 -13.53 -23.33 -16.27
N LEU A 268 -12.26 -23.61 -16.53
CA LEU A 268 -11.57 -23.17 -17.73
C LEU A 268 -11.97 -24.03 -18.95
N SER A 269 -12.04 -23.42 -20.12
CA SER A 269 -12.12 -24.18 -21.37
C SER A 269 -10.81 -24.95 -21.60
N VAL A 270 -10.86 -26.00 -22.43
CA VAL A 270 -9.68 -26.80 -22.81
C VAL A 270 -8.52 -25.90 -23.26
N LYS A 271 -8.79 -24.93 -24.15
CA LYS A 271 -7.79 -23.99 -24.67
C LYS A 271 -7.24 -23.03 -23.60
N GLN A 272 -8.11 -22.54 -22.72
CA GLN A 272 -7.68 -21.66 -21.62
C GLN A 272 -6.75 -22.42 -20.66
N TYR A 273 -7.10 -23.66 -20.33
CA TYR A 273 -6.27 -24.53 -19.50
C TYR A 273 -4.93 -24.87 -20.18
N GLU A 274 -4.93 -25.17 -21.48
CA GLU A 274 -3.70 -25.36 -22.28
C GLU A 274 -2.77 -24.14 -22.22
N HIS A 275 -3.31 -22.92 -22.28
CA HIS A 275 -2.50 -21.70 -22.10
C HIS A 275 -1.87 -21.62 -20.70
N VAL A 276 -2.62 -21.97 -19.65
CA VAL A 276 -2.11 -21.96 -18.27
C VAL A 276 -1.01 -23.02 -18.10
N GLN A 277 -1.24 -24.25 -18.59
CA GLN A 277 -0.24 -25.31 -18.58
C GLN A 277 1.03 -24.90 -19.32
N ASN A 278 0.90 -24.29 -20.51
CA ASN A 278 2.04 -23.82 -21.29
C ASN A 278 2.80 -22.70 -20.57
N ALA A 279 2.09 -21.79 -19.90
CA ALA A 279 2.71 -20.72 -19.11
C ALA A 279 3.57 -21.30 -17.96
N VAL A 280 3.02 -22.26 -17.20
CA VAL A 280 3.74 -22.95 -16.13
C VAL A 280 4.95 -23.69 -16.69
N LYS A 281 4.79 -24.42 -17.80
CA LYS A 281 5.88 -25.13 -18.46
C LYS A 281 7.03 -24.18 -18.85
N ILE A 282 6.74 -23.06 -19.50
CA ILE A 282 7.77 -22.08 -19.91
C ILE A 282 8.51 -21.50 -18.70
N LEU A 283 7.79 -21.21 -17.61
CA LEU A 283 8.43 -20.76 -16.36
C LEU A 283 9.36 -21.84 -15.81
N HIS A 284 8.89 -23.08 -15.76
CA HIS A 284 9.64 -24.21 -15.21
C HIS A 284 10.89 -24.55 -16.02
N ASP A 285 10.80 -24.50 -17.36
CA ASP A 285 11.93 -24.69 -18.27
C ASP A 285 13.06 -23.68 -17.97
N GLU A 286 12.70 -22.44 -17.62
CA GLU A 286 13.63 -21.39 -17.20
C GLU A 286 13.96 -21.41 -15.69
N GLY A 287 13.49 -22.42 -14.95
CA GLY A 287 13.76 -22.61 -13.53
C GLY A 287 13.00 -21.66 -12.59
N PHE A 288 11.93 -21.02 -13.07
CA PHE A 288 10.99 -20.27 -12.25
C PHE A 288 9.85 -21.15 -11.76
N VAL A 289 9.36 -20.84 -10.56
CA VAL A 289 8.11 -21.35 -9.98
C VAL A 289 7.17 -20.15 -9.89
N PHE A 290 5.94 -20.28 -10.38
CA PHE A 290 4.94 -19.20 -10.31
C PHE A 290 4.50 -18.98 -8.87
N GLY A 291 4.27 -20.07 -8.13
CA GLY A 291 4.09 -20.11 -6.68
C GLY A 291 2.69 -19.73 -6.21
N ASP A 292 2.00 -18.84 -6.91
CA ASP A 292 0.63 -18.42 -6.57
C ASP A 292 -0.39 -18.80 -7.65
N LEU A 293 -0.27 -20.00 -8.23
CA LEU A 293 -1.12 -20.43 -9.34
C LEU A 293 -2.55 -20.72 -8.88
N ARG A 294 -3.46 -19.78 -9.12
CA ARG A 294 -4.88 -19.85 -8.69
C ARG A 294 -5.78 -19.09 -9.66
N LEU A 295 -7.07 -19.44 -9.69
CA LEU A 295 -8.08 -18.81 -10.56
C LEU A 295 -8.10 -17.26 -10.52
N PRO A 296 -7.92 -16.58 -9.36
CA PRO A 296 -7.88 -15.11 -9.33
C PRO A 296 -6.67 -14.49 -10.02
N ASN A 297 -5.61 -15.28 -10.26
CA ASN A 297 -4.37 -14.84 -10.91
C ASN A 297 -4.31 -15.24 -12.39
N ILE A 298 -5.42 -15.75 -12.94
CA ILE A 298 -5.61 -16.10 -14.35
C ILE A 298 -6.66 -15.16 -14.93
N MET A 299 -6.28 -14.32 -15.88
CA MET A 299 -7.20 -13.47 -16.64
C MET A 299 -7.68 -14.23 -17.88
N VAL A 300 -8.99 -14.30 -18.10
CA VAL A 300 -9.62 -14.93 -19.25
C VAL A 300 -10.33 -13.91 -20.13
N ASP A 301 -10.12 -14.02 -21.44
CA ASP A 301 -10.80 -13.24 -22.48
C ASP A 301 -11.07 -14.14 -23.69
N GLY A 302 -12.33 -14.46 -23.93
CA GLY A 302 -12.73 -15.48 -24.91
C GLY A 302 -12.06 -16.82 -24.60
N GLU A 303 -11.33 -17.39 -25.56
CA GLU A 303 -10.57 -18.65 -25.39
C GLU A 303 -9.14 -18.44 -24.85
N THR A 304 -8.74 -17.19 -24.58
CA THR A 304 -7.39 -16.87 -24.12
C THR A 304 -7.31 -16.83 -22.59
N ALA A 305 -6.17 -17.27 -22.05
CA ALA A 305 -5.87 -17.16 -20.63
C ALA A 305 -4.45 -16.62 -20.42
N LYS A 306 -4.28 -15.69 -19.48
CA LYS A 306 -3.00 -15.04 -19.16
C LYS A 306 -2.76 -15.01 -17.65
N LEU A 307 -1.51 -15.20 -17.22
CA LEU A 307 -1.12 -15.02 -15.83
C LEU A 307 -0.82 -13.55 -15.53
N ILE A 308 -1.26 -13.03 -14.37
CA ILE A 308 -1.22 -11.59 -14.05
C ILE A 308 -0.52 -11.20 -12.74
N ASP A 309 -0.35 -12.11 -11.77
CA ASP A 309 0.22 -11.79 -10.44
C ASP A 309 1.55 -12.52 -10.20
N PHE A 310 2.67 -11.82 -10.43
CA PHE A 310 4.03 -12.36 -10.34
C PHE A 310 4.75 -11.99 -9.04
N ASP A 311 4.01 -11.62 -7.98
CA ASP A 311 4.62 -11.17 -6.71
C ASP A 311 5.36 -12.29 -5.98
N TRP A 312 4.88 -13.53 -6.12
CA TRP A 312 5.46 -14.70 -5.45
C TRP A 312 6.43 -15.46 -6.35
N CYS A 313 6.40 -15.21 -7.65
CA CYS A 313 7.19 -15.97 -8.61
C CYS A 313 8.69 -15.83 -8.31
N ALA A 314 9.42 -16.95 -8.27
CA ALA A 314 10.82 -16.96 -7.90
C ALA A 314 11.54 -18.18 -8.50
N LYS A 315 12.87 -18.21 -8.40
CA LYS A 315 13.64 -19.38 -8.83
C LYS A 315 13.43 -20.56 -7.89
N GLU A 316 13.30 -21.75 -8.46
CA GLU A 316 13.22 -23.02 -7.73
C GLU A 316 14.34 -23.17 -6.69
N GLY A 317 14.01 -23.75 -5.52
CA GLY A 317 14.95 -24.04 -4.43
C GLY A 317 15.56 -22.81 -3.72
N THR A 318 15.29 -21.59 -4.19
CA THR A 318 15.81 -20.33 -3.65
C THR A 318 14.69 -19.37 -3.24
N GLY A 319 13.64 -19.28 -4.06
CA GLY A 319 12.41 -18.57 -3.77
C GLY A 319 11.71 -19.12 -2.53
N ARG A 320 11.01 -18.25 -1.81
CA ARG A 320 10.30 -18.63 -0.59
C ARG A 320 8.89 -18.08 -0.56
N TYR A 321 7.97 -18.86 -0.03
CA TYR A 321 6.62 -18.40 0.26
C TYR A 321 6.62 -17.33 1.36
N PRO A 322 5.67 -16.39 1.33
CA PRO A 322 5.49 -15.44 2.43
C PRO A 322 5.25 -16.16 3.76
N ALA A 323 5.71 -15.55 4.86
CA ALA A 323 5.45 -16.04 6.21
C ALA A 323 3.95 -16.00 6.59
N VAL A 324 3.15 -15.24 5.84
CA VAL A 324 1.72 -14.99 6.07
C VAL A 324 0.83 -15.67 5.01
N ILE A 325 1.28 -16.78 4.41
CA ILE A 325 0.46 -17.54 3.47
C ILE A 325 -0.86 -17.98 4.13
N ASN A 326 -1.95 -17.94 3.37
CA ASN A 326 -3.23 -18.50 3.79
C ASN A 326 -3.21 -20.01 3.54
N ASP A 327 -3.01 -20.78 4.60
CA ASP A 327 -3.02 -22.24 4.62
C ASP A 327 -4.33 -22.83 5.18
N SER A 328 -5.35 -22.00 5.43
CA SER A 328 -6.65 -22.45 5.95
C SER A 328 -7.74 -22.58 4.88
N ASP A 329 -7.77 -21.69 3.89
CA ASP A 329 -8.84 -21.66 2.88
C ASP A 329 -8.41 -22.22 1.51
N ILE A 330 -7.14 -22.56 1.36
CA ILE A 330 -6.54 -22.99 0.09
C ILE A 330 -5.85 -24.32 0.30
N THR A 331 -6.21 -25.30 -0.53
CA THR A 331 -5.53 -26.59 -0.58
C THR A 331 -4.21 -26.42 -1.33
N TRP A 332 -3.11 -26.27 -0.60
CA TRP A 332 -1.77 -26.23 -1.18
C TRP A 332 -1.13 -27.63 -1.24
N HIS A 333 -0.11 -27.77 -2.09
CA HIS A 333 0.76 -28.95 -2.06
C HIS A 333 1.36 -29.14 -0.65
N THR A 334 1.50 -30.38 -0.19
CA THR A 334 1.96 -30.69 1.19
C THR A 334 3.36 -30.17 1.53
N GLY A 335 4.16 -29.86 0.51
CA GLY A 335 5.48 -29.21 0.61
C GLY A 335 5.42 -27.70 0.87
N VAL A 336 4.30 -27.03 0.56
CA VAL A 336 4.13 -25.59 0.74
C VAL A 336 3.97 -25.26 2.22
N LYS A 337 4.84 -24.38 2.72
CA LYS A 337 4.87 -23.95 4.12
C LYS A 337 5.21 -22.47 4.22
N ARG A 338 4.77 -21.81 5.30
CA ARG A 338 5.14 -20.43 5.63
C ARG A 338 6.67 -20.26 5.62
N GLY A 339 7.20 -19.37 4.77
CA GLY A 339 8.66 -19.19 4.62
C GLY A 339 9.40 -20.36 3.97
N GLY A 340 8.69 -21.41 3.54
CA GLY A 340 9.23 -22.59 2.88
C GLY A 340 9.75 -22.28 1.49
N LYS A 341 10.62 -23.14 0.95
CA LYS A 341 11.16 -23.00 -0.40
C LYS A 341 10.08 -23.31 -1.45
N MET A 342 10.20 -22.67 -2.59
CA MET A 342 9.36 -22.92 -3.76
C MET A 342 10.00 -23.99 -4.63
N GLU A 343 9.20 -24.99 -4.98
CA GLU A 343 9.57 -26.10 -5.86
C GLU A 343 8.50 -26.19 -6.97
N LYS A 344 8.87 -26.68 -8.15
CA LYS A 344 7.99 -26.71 -9.33
C LYS A 344 6.76 -27.57 -9.13
N GLU A 345 6.89 -28.63 -8.36
CA GLU A 345 5.80 -29.55 -8.01
C GLU A 345 4.64 -28.84 -7.30
N HIS A 346 4.91 -27.67 -6.71
CA HIS A 346 3.86 -26.85 -6.12
C HIS A 346 2.92 -26.25 -7.18
N ASP A 347 3.44 -25.81 -8.33
CA ASP A 347 2.61 -25.35 -9.44
C ASP A 347 1.91 -26.54 -10.12
N ASP A 348 2.63 -27.67 -10.30
CA ASP A 348 2.07 -28.88 -10.91
C ASP A 348 0.86 -29.40 -10.12
N PHE A 349 0.96 -29.36 -8.79
CA PHE A 349 -0.17 -29.70 -7.92
C PHE A 349 -1.37 -28.79 -8.15
N MET A 350 -1.15 -27.48 -8.39
CA MET A 350 -2.23 -26.53 -8.65
C MET A 350 -2.86 -26.72 -10.03
N LEU A 351 -2.18 -27.38 -10.98
CA LEU A 351 -2.75 -27.72 -12.29
C LEU A 351 -3.67 -28.94 -12.27
N LEU A 352 -3.70 -29.72 -11.18
CA LEU A 352 -4.59 -30.87 -11.06
C LEU A 352 -6.07 -30.43 -11.11
N GLU A 353 -6.92 -31.26 -11.69
CA GLU A 353 -8.35 -30.97 -11.95
C GLU A 353 -9.10 -30.47 -10.70
N ASP A 354 -8.86 -31.09 -9.54
CA ASP A 354 -9.47 -30.70 -8.26
C ASP A 354 -9.10 -29.27 -7.82
N ASN A 355 -7.94 -28.77 -8.23
CA ASN A 355 -7.40 -27.45 -7.86
C ASN A 355 -7.59 -26.41 -8.96
N MET A 356 -7.72 -26.85 -10.21
CA MET A 356 -7.95 -26.02 -11.39
C MET A 356 -9.02 -26.66 -12.26
N PRO A 357 -10.31 -26.40 -11.97
CA PRO A 357 -11.42 -26.97 -12.72
C PRO A 357 -11.34 -26.57 -14.19
N HIS A 358 -11.51 -27.54 -15.09
CA HIS A 358 -11.48 -27.32 -16.52
C HIS A 358 -12.27 -28.41 -17.25
N LEU A 359 -12.78 -28.09 -18.44
CA LEU A 359 -13.49 -29.03 -19.28
C LEU A 359 -12.54 -30.13 -19.78
N LEU A 360 -12.93 -31.40 -19.62
CA LEU A 360 -12.25 -32.55 -20.20
C LEU A 360 -12.64 -32.71 -21.69
N GLN A 361 -11.68 -33.16 -22.52
CA GLN A 361 -11.90 -33.42 -23.95
C GLN A 361 -12.89 -34.55 -24.23
#